data_AF-A0A960I6G9-F1
#
_entry.id   AF-A0A960I6G9-F1
#
_cell.length_a   1.000
_cell.length_b   1.000
_cell.length_c   1.000
_cell.angle_alpha   90.00
_cell.angle_beta   90.00
_cell.angle_gamma   90.00
#
_symmetry.space_group_name_H-M   'P 1'
#
loop_
_entity.id
_entity.type
_entity.pdbx_description
1 polymer ?
#
loop_
_entity_poly.entity_id
_entity_poly.type
_entity_poly.pdbx_seq_one_letter_code
_entity_poly.pdbx_strand_id
1 'polypeptide(L)'
;LGGLVVGLLSLWSFGALTFGEHQIADLASPDVGVGFLAAALVSKLIASAVCAATGWRGGFIIPLFFAGAACGLLLHEVLPSVDATMLMAAAMVAACTGVTKTPLGSTLVVTEMAGLHLLPTTTLAAVIAVVLTSEVHLIDSQRARATAP
;
A
#
# COMPACT_ATOMS: atom_id res chain seq x y z
N LEU A 1 -6.86 4.13 -24.01
CA LEU A 1 -5.90 3.00 -23.90
C LEU A 1 -5.74 2.53 -22.46
N GLY A 2 -5.37 3.38 -21.49
CA GLY A 2 -5.23 2.98 -20.08
C GLY A 2 -6.48 2.31 -19.48
N GLY A 3 -7.66 2.89 -19.68
CA GLY A 3 -8.92 2.28 -19.25
C GLY A 3 -9.24 0.93 -19.90
N LEU A 4 -8.79 0.69 -21.14
CA LEU A 4 -8.95 -0.62 -21.80
C LEU A 4 -8.07 -1.68 -21.12
N VAL A 5 -6.82 -1.33 -20.80
CA VAL A 5 -5.88 -2.24 -20.11
C VAL A 5 -6.38 -2.56 -18.70
N VAL A 6 -6.82 -1.55 -17.94
CA VAL A 6 -7.41 -1.75 -16.60
C VAL A 6 -8.71 -2.57 -16.68
N GLY A 7 -9.55 -2.30 -17.67
CA GLY A 7 -10.76 -3.09 -17.92
C GLY A 7 -10.46 -4.57 -18.22
N LEU A 8 -9.46 -4.85 -19.06
CA LEU A 8 -9.04 -6.23 -19.33
C LEU A 8 -8.41 -6.89 -18.10
N LEU A 9 -7.61 -6.16 -17.31
CA LEU A 9 -7.04 -6.66 -16.04
C LEU A 9 -8.14 -7.00 -15.01
N SER A 10 -9.24 -6.25 -15.00
CA SER A 10 -10.36 -6.54 -14.10
C SER A 10 -11.11 -7.84 -14.42
N LEU A 11 -11.02 -8.34 -15.66
CA LEU A 11 -11.55 -9.65 -16.02
C LEU A 11 -10.70 -10.80 -15.46
N TRP A 12 -9.43 -10.52 -15.16
CA TRP A 12 -8.47 -11.50 -14.66
C TRP A 12 -8.36 -11.50 -13.13
N SER A 13 -8.49 -10.33 -12.49
CA SER A 13 -8.44 -10.21 -11.02
C SER A 13 -9.36 -9.11 -10.52
N PHE A 14 -10.17 -9.42 -9.50
CA PHE A 14 -11.02 -8.44 -8.81
C PHE A 14 -10.20 -7.28 -8.19
N GLY A 15 -8.92 -7.52 -7.89
CA GLY A 15 -7.99 -6.51 -7.40
C GLY A 15 -7.73 -5.36 -8.38
N ALA A 16 -8.02 -5.50 -9.67
CA ALA A 16 -7.89 -4.41 -10.64
C ALA A 16 -9.06 -3.41 -10.60
N LEU A 17 -10.19 -3.77 -9.98
CA LEU A 17 -11.37 -2.91 -9.88
C LEU A 17 -11.22 -1.91 -8.72
N THR A 18 -11.66 -0.66 -8.94
CA THR A 18 -11.70 0.43 -7.94
C THR A 18 -10.34 0.78 -7.30
N PHE A 19 -10.32 1.86 -6.51
CA PHE A 19 -9.11 2.26 -5.78
C PHE A 19 -8.75 1.31 -4.63
N GLY A 20 -9.67 0.42 -4.21
CA GLY A 20 -9.44 -0.58 -3.16
C GLY A 20 -9.96 -0.21 -1.78
N GLU A 21 -10.62 0.94 -1.61
CA GLU A 21 -11.12 1.42 -0.31
C GLU A 21 -12.08 0.43 0.37
N HIS A 22 -13.03 -0.14 -0.38
CA HIS A 22 -13.94 -1.17 0.14
C HIS A 22 -13.28 -2.55 0.21
N GLN A 23 -12.29 -2.80 -0.65
CA GLN A 23 -11.69 -4.12 -0.82
C GLN A 23 -10.63 -4.44 0.25
N ILE A 24 -10.05 -3.43 0.91
CA ILE A 24 -9.07 -3.65 2.00
C ILE A 24 -9.71 -4.44 3.15
N ALA A 25 -10.96 -4.15 3.50
CA ALA A 25 -11.68 -4.89 4.53
C ALA A 25 -11.96 -6.34 4.10
N ASP A 26 -12.32 -6.54 2.82
CA ASP A 26 -12.58 -7.88 2.26
C ASP A 26 -11.31 -8.75 2.23
N LEU A 27 -10.13 -8.15 2.01
CA LEU A 27 -8.85 -8.88 2.06
C LEU A 27 -8.58 -9.49 3.44
N ALA A 28 -9.06 -8.87 4.52
CA ALA A 28 -8.87 -9.36 5.88
C ALA A 28 -9.82 -10.51 6.24
N SER A 29 -10.74 -10.90 5.35
CA SER A 29 -11.63 -12.02 5.60
C SER A 29 -10.84 -13.35 5.57
N PRO A 30 -11.13 -14.28 6.50
CA PRO A 30 -10.36 -15.52 6.66
C PRO A 30 -10.48 -16.49 5.47
N ASP A 31 -11.44 -16.28 4.58
CA ASP A 31 -11.70 -17.14 3.43
C ASP A 31 -10.82 -16.80 2.21
N VAL A 32 -9.96 -15.78 2.31
CA VAL A 32 -9.12 -15.33 1.19
C VAL A 32 -7.84 -16.14 1.11
N GLY A 33 -7.72 -16.94 0.04
CA GLY A 33 -6.52 -17.74 -0.20
C GLY A 33 -5.29 -16.90 -0.61
N VAL A 34 -4.10 -17.39 -0.23
CA VAL A 34 -2.79 -16.78 -0.55
C VAL A 34 -2.61 -16.47 -2.04
N GLY A 35 -3.05 -17.37 -2.92
CA GLY A 35 -2.97 -17.18 -4.37
C GLY A 35 -3.81 -16.00 -4.86
N PHE A 36 -4.98 -15.77 -4.25
CA PHE A 36 -5.82 -14.61 -4.55
C PHE A 36 -5.17 -13.31 -4.05
N LEU A 37 -4.61 -13.31 -2.83
CA LEU A 37 -3.89 -12.14 -2.27
C LEU A 37 -2.72 -11.72 -3.18
N ALA A 38 -1.92 -12.68 -3.63
CA ALA A 38 -0.79 -12.41 -4.52
C ALA A 38 -1.26 -11.87 -5.88
N ALA A 39 -2.31 -12.46 -6.47
CA ALA A 39 -2.89 -11.98 -7.72
C ALA A 39 -3.48 -10.57 -7.57
N ALA A 40 -4.18 -10.31 -6.47
CA ALA A 40 -4.76 -9.00 -6.14
C ALA A 40 -3.66 -7.93 -5.99
N LEU A 41 -2.59 -8.23 -5.25
CA LEU A 41 -1.43 -7.35 -5.08
C LEU A 41 -0.80 -6.97 -6.43
N VAL A 42 -0.43 -7.97 -7.24
CA VAL A 42 0.21 -7.74 -8.54
C VAL A 42 -0.71 -6.97 -9.47
N SER A 43 -1.98 -7.35 -9.55
CA SER A 43 -2.97 -6.67 -10.40
C SER A 43 -3.17 -5.21 -9.99
N LYS A 44 -3.21 -4.89 -8.68
CA LYS A 44 -3.38 -3.52 -8.19
C LYS A 44 -2.17 -2.65 -8.50
N LEU A 45 -0.95 -3.17 -8.34
CA LEU A 45 0.26 -2.43 -8.68
C LEU A 45 0.34 -2.13 -10.19
N ILE A 46 0.03 -3.11 -11.04
CA ILE A 46 0.00 -2.93 -12.50
C ILE A 46 -1.08 -1.91 -12.88
N ALA A 47 -2.30 -2.05 -12.37
CA ALA A 47 -3.39 -1.13 -12.66
C ALA A 47 -3.03 0.31 -12.25
N SER A 48 -2.41 0.48 -11.07
CA SER A 48 -1.96 1.79 -10.58
C SER A 48 -0.88 2.40 -11.46
N ALA A 49 0.11 1.60 -11.88
CA ALA A 49 1.17 2.05 -12.78
C ALA A 49 0.61 2.46 -14.15
N VAL A 50 -0.35 1.70 -14.70
CA VAL A 50 -1.01 2.03 -15.97
C VAL A 50 -1.83 3.32 -15.84
N CYS A 51 -2.57 3.51 -14.75
CA CYS A 51 -3.31 4.74 -14.49
C CYS A 51 -2.37 5.95 -14.41
N ALA A 52 -1.25 5.82 -13.69
CA ALA A 52 -0.24 6.88 -13.60
C ALA A 52 0.40 7.20 -14.95
N ALA A 53 0.82 6.16 -15.71
CA ALA A 53 1.47 6.32 -17.01
C ALA A 53 0.54 6.90 -18.08
N THR A 54 -0.77 6.71 -17.95
CA THR A 54 -1.77 7.21 -18.91
C THR A 54 -2.39 8.55 -18.52
N GLY A 55 -1.87 9.19 -17.46
CA GLY A 55 -2.31 10.52 -17.04
C GLY A 55 -3.69 10.56 -16.42
N TRP A 56 -4.17 9.43 -15.87
CA TRP A 56 -5.46 9.41 -15.16
C TRP A 56 -5.38 10.33 -13.93
N ARG A 57 -6.35 11.24 -13.81
CA ARG A 57 -6.56 12.07 -12.61
C ARG A 57 -7.08 11.20 -11.45
N GLY A 58 -6.16 10.62 -10.69
CA GLY A 58 -6.45 9.80 -9.49
C GLY A 58 -5.23 9.75 -8.57
N GLY A 59 -5.48 9.65 -7.25
CA GLY A 59 -4.42 9.49 -6.27
C GLY A 59 -3.87 8.07 -6.22
N PHE A 60 -2.62 7.92 -5.76
CA PHE A 60 -1.94 6.63 -5.62
C PHE A 60 -1.85 6.13 -4.16
N ILE A 61 -2.33 6.92 -3.18
CA ILE A 61 -2.28 6.58 -1.74
C ILE A 61 -3.11 5.34 -1.43
N ILE A 62 -4.39 5.30 -1.82
CA ILE A 62 -5.27 4.15 -1.52
C ILE A 62 -4.79 2.86 -2.21
N PRO A 63 -4.33 2.88 -3.48
CA PRO A 63 -3.71 1.70 -4.08
C PRO A 63 -2.45 1.22 -3.35
N LEU A 64 -1.64 2.11 -2.78
CA LEU A 64 -0.49 1.74 -1.95
C LEU A 64 -0.91 1.12 -0.62
N PHE A 65 -1.97 1.62 0.01
CA PHE A 65 -2.56 0.98 1.18
C PHE A 65 -3.09 -0.40 0.85
N PHE A 66 -3.80 -0.58 -0.26
CA PHE A 66 -4.25 -1.90 -0.69
C PHE A 66 -3.07 -2.86 -0.91
N ALA A 67 -2.03 -2.41 -1.61
CA ALA A 67 -0.85 -3.21 -1.86
C ALA A 67 -0.12 -3.57 -0.54
N GLY A 68 0.00 -2.63 0.38
CA GLY A 68 0.56 -2.87 1.70
C GLY A 68 -0.26 -3.86 2.53
N ALA A 69 -1.59 -3.74 2.55
CA ALA A 69 -2.49 -4.65 3.24
C ALA A 69 -2.36 -6.08 2.72
N ALA A 70 -2.41 -6.27 1.38
CA ALA A 70 -2.22 -7.57 0.76
C ALA A 70 -0.83 -8.16 1.06
N CYS A 71 0.23 -7.34 1.03
CA CYS A 71 1.59 -7.75 1.38
C CYS A 71 1.70 -8.17 2.87
N GLY A 72 1.07 -7.43 3.78
CA GLY A 72 1.05 -7.74 5.21
C GLY A 72 0.34 -9.06 5.52
N LEU A 73 -0.76 -9.35 4.83
CA LEU A 73 -1.44 -10.65 4.93
C LEU A 73 -0.60 -11.79 4.36
N LEU A 74 0.05 -11.59 3.21
CA LEU A 74 0.99 -12.57 2.67
C LEU A 74 2.17 -12.84 3.63
N LEU A 75 2.62 -11.82 4.37
CA LEU A 75 3.65 -11.97 5.39
C LEU A 75 3.15 -12.72 6.62
N HIS A 76 1.87 -12.58 6.98
CA HIS A 76 1.26 -13.31 8.09
C HIS A 76 1.25 -14.84 7.83
N GLU A 77 1.08 -15.27 6.58
CA GLU A 77 1.17 -16.69 6.21
C GLU A 77 2.57 -17.28 6.49
N VAL A 78 3.62 -16.46 6.41
CA VAL A 78 5.01 -16.86 6.72
C VAL A 78 5.31 -16.73 8.22
N LEU A 79 4.67 -15.77 8.89
CA LEU A 79 4.86 -15.44 10.30
C LEU A 79 3.52 -15.51 11.07
N PRO A 80 2.90 -16.70 11.21
CA PRO A 80 1.56 -16.84 11.78
C PRO A 80 1.50 -16.49 13.28
N SER A 81 2.65 -16.40 13.95
CA SER A 81 2.75 -15.99 15.36
C SER A 81 2.54 -14.49 15.58
N VAL A 82 2.57 -13.67 14.53
CA VAL A 82 2.40 -12.21 14.61
C VAL A 82 0.98 -11.85 14.19
N ASP A 83 0.33 -10.92 14.87
CA ASP A 83 -1.03 -10.49 14.53
C ASP A 83 -1.14 -9.96 13.08
N ALA A 84 -2.13 -10.46 12.35
CA ALA A 84 -2.35 -10.10 10.95
C ALA A 84 -2.65 -8.60 10.75
N THR A 85 -3.47 -8.01 11.63
CA THR A 85 -3.83 -6.58 11.60
C THR A 85 -2.61 -5.71 11.80
N MET A 86 -1.73 -6.08 12.72
CA MET A 86 -0.45 -5.40 12.94
C MET A 86 0.45 -5.45 11.70
N LEU A 87 0.61 -6.62 11.08
CA LEU A 87 1.42 -6.77 9.85
C LEU A 87 0.84 -5.99 8.68
N MET A 88 -0.49 -6.02 8.50
CA MET A 88 -1.20 -5.23 7.50
C MET A 88 -0.95 -3.73 7.71
N ALA A 89 -1.21 -3.20 8.92
CA ALA A 89 -1.07 -1.79 9.22
C ALA A 89 0.38 -1.31 9.03
N ALA A 90 1.36 -2.10 9.50
CA ALA A 90 2.77 -1.80 9.31
C ALA A 90 3.16 -1.76 7.82
N ALA A 91 2.70 -2.74 7.02
CA ALA A 91 2.99 -2.81 5.59
C ALA A 91 2.29 -1.69 4.79
N MET A 92 1.05 -1.32 5.15
CA MET A 92 0.33 -0.17 4.58
C MET A 92 1.12 1.13 4.78
N VAL A 93 1.57 1.38 6.02
CA VAL A 93 2.35 2.57 6.35
C VAL A 93 3.71 2.54 5.64
N ALA A 94 4.40 1.41 5.62
CA ALA A 94 5.69 1.28 4.96
C ALA A 94 5.59 1.56 3.44
N ALA A 95 4.60 0.97 2.76
CA ALA A 95 4.38 1.18 1.33
C ALA A 95 4.07 2.64 1.00
N CYS A 96 3.13 3.26 1.73
CA CYS A 96 2.75 4.65 1.48
C CYS A 96 3.89 5.62 1.84
N THR A 97 4.56 5.40 2.97
CA THR A 97 5.67 6.24 3.42
C THR A 97 6.86 6.16 2.47
N GLY A 98 7.19 4.96 1.97
CA GLY A 98 8.31 4.77 1.06
C GLY A 98 8.16 5.56 -0.24
N VAL A 99 6.93 5.69 -0.75
CA VAL A 99 6.64 6.45 -1.97
C VAL A 99 6.46 7.95 -1.68
N THR A 100 5.60 8.29 -0.71
CA THR A 100 5.19 9.68 -0.47
C THR A 100 6.21 10.48 0.33
N LYS A 101 7.11 9.81 1.06
CA LYS A 101 8.00 10.41 2.06
C LYS A 101 7.22 11.21 3.13
N THR A 102 6.02 10.74 3.49
CA THR A 102 5.16 11.34 4.53
C THR A 102 5.01 10.44 5.76
N PRO A 103 6.09 10.19 6.53
CA PRO A 103 6.05 9.22 7.63
C PRO A 103 4.97 9.54 8.68
N LEU A 104 4.83 10.81 9.07
CA LEU A 104 3.83 11.23 10.05
C LEU A 104 2.40 11.11 9.48
N GLY A 105 2.18 11.59 8.26
CA GLY A 105 0.86 11.56 7.62
C GLY A 105 0.36 10.13 7.39
N SER A 106 1.23 9.27 6.84
CA SER A 106 0.90 7.86 6.59
C SER A 106 0.64 7.10 7.89
N THR A 107 1.45 7.33 8.92
CA THR A 107 1.25 6.72 10.25
C THR A 107 -0.10 7.11 10.85
N LEU A 108 -0.40 8.42 10.91
CA LEU A 108 -1.66 8.90 11.49
C LEU A 108 -2.87 8.33 10.76
N VAL A 109 -2.90 8.37 9.43
CA VAL A 109 -4.05 7.88 8.65
C VAL A 109 -4.29 6.39 8.89
N VAL A 110 -3.25 5.55 8.80
CA VAL A 110 -3.43 4.10 8.95
C VAL A 110 -3.75 3.74 10.40
N THR A 111 -3.13 4.40 11.37
CA THR A 111 -3.39 4.13 12.79
C THR A 111 -4.79 4.58 13.22
N GLU A 112 -5.33 5.67 12.68
CA GLU A 112 -6.74 6.04 12.91
C GLU A 112 -7.71 4.99 12.35
N MET A 113 -7.37 4.36 11.22
CA MET A 113 -8.19 3.31 10.60
C MET A 113 -8.08 1.95 11.31
N ALA A 114 -6.86 1.55 11.72
CA ALA A 114 -6.57 0.22 12.26
C ALA A 114 -6.58 0.16 13.80
N GLY A 115 -6.47 1.32 14.46
CA GLY A 115 -6.50 1.47 15.92
C GLY A 115 -5.23 2.08 16.50
N LEU A 116 -5.40 3.01 17.45
CA LEU A 116 -4.32 3.76 18.12
C LEU A 116 -3.30 2.89 18.86
N HIS A 117 -3.67 1.68 19.28
CA HIS A 117 -2.75 0.77 19.94
C HIS A 117 -1.60 0.30 19.02
N LEU A 118 -1.79 0.39 17.69
CA LEU A 118 -0.76 0.05 16.69
C LEU A 118 0.24 1.18 16.43
N LEU A 119 0.03 2.38 17.00
CA LEU A 119 0.86 3.57 16.76
C LEU A 119 2.37 3.33 16.89
N PRO A 120 2.88 2.60 17.91
CA PRO A 120 4.32 2.34 18.01
C PRO A 120 4.85 1.53 16.82
N THR A 121 4.09 0.54 16.38
CA THR A 121 4.48 -0.40 15.32
C THR A 121 4.43 0.26 13.94
N THR A 122 3.39 1.06 13.68
CA THR A 122 3.24 1.82 12.44
C THR A 122 4.27 2.94 12.33
N THR A 123 4.59 3.62 13.44
CA THR A 123 5.65 4.64 13.48
C THR A 123 7.01 4.02 13.16
N LEU A 124 7.32 2.86 13.73
CA LEU A 124 8.57 2.15 13.44
C LEU A 124 8.64 1.75 11.96
N ALA A 125 7.55 1.21 11.40
CA ALA A 125 7.46 0.88 9.99
C ALA A 125 7.67 2.11 9.08
N ALA A 126 7.12 3.26 9.44
CA ALA A 126 7.30 4.51 8.71
C ALA A 126 8.77 4.95 8.71
N VAL A 127 9.44 4.94 9.88
CA VAL A 127 10.85 5.34 10.00
C VAL A 127 11.74 4.42 9.17
N ILE A 128 11.56 3.10 9.29
CA ILE A 128 12.31 2.12 8.52
C ILE A 128 12.09 2.34 7.02
N ALA A 129 10.85 2.55 6.60
CA ALA A 129 10.53 2.78 5.20
C ALA A 129 11.21 4.04 4.64
N VAL A 130 11.19 5.18 5.35
CA VAL A 130 11.89 6.40 4.91
C VAL A 130 13.39 6.16 4.80
N VAL A 131 13.99 5.50 5.78
CA VAL A 131 15.44 5.25 5.80
C VAL A 131 15.85 4.35 4.64
N LEU A 132 15.11 3.26 4.38
CA LEU A 132 15.42 2.32 3.31
C LEU A 132 15.13 2.88 1.91
N THR A 133 14.23 3.85 1.80
CA THR A 133 13.82 4.42 0.50
C THR A 133 14.34 5.84 0.28
N SER A 134 15.26 6.34 1.11
CA SER A 134 15.71 7.75 1.07
C SER A 134 16.18 8.18 -0.32
N GLU A 135 16.89 7.31 -1.03
CA GLU A 135 17.47 7.57 -2.35
C GLU A 135 16.47 7.42 -3.52
N VAL A 136 15.31 6.82 -3.28
CA VAL A 136 14.29 6.56 -4.31
C VAL A 136 13.21 7.64 -4.23
N HIS A 137 13.00 8.36 -5.34
CA HIS A 137 11.97 9.39 -5.45
C HIS A 137 11.05 9.06 -6.62
N LEU A 138 9.74 8.98 -6.34
CA LEU A 138 8.73 8.72 -7.38
C LEU A 138 7.99 10.00 -7.79
N ILE A 139 7.97 11.01 -6.92
CA ILE A 139 7.26 12.27 -7.17
C ILE A 139 8.31 13.32 -7.52
N ASP A 140 8.28 13.82 -8.75
CA ASP A 140 9.29 14.79 -9.25
C ASP A 140 9.37 16.08 -8.43
N SER A 141 8.27 16.48 -7.77
CA SER A 141 8.23 17.67 -6.91
C SER A 141 8.76 17.42 -5.48
N GLN A 142 9.11 16.18 -5.11
CA GLN A 142 9.75 15.90 -3.83
C GLN A 142 11.13 16.54 -3.80
N ARG A 143 11.30 17.49 -2.88
CA ARG A 143 12.58 18.15 -2.65
C ARG A 143 13.28 17.46 -1.50
N ALA A 144 14.54 17.08 -1.71
CA ALA A 144 15.41 16.68 -0.62
C ALA A 144 15.44 17.81 0.42
N ARG A 145 15.45 17.45 1.70
CA ARG A 145 15.61 18.44 2.77
C ARG A 145 16.97 19.10 2.58
N ALA A 146 16.97 20.42 2.37
CA ALA A 146 18.21 21.18 2.31
C ALA A 146 19.00 20.90 3.59
N THR A 147 20.23 20.42 3.46
CA THR A 147 21.15 20.32 4.58
C THR A 147 21.34 21.73 5.11
N ALA A 148 20.98 21.95 6.38
CA ALA A 148 21.22 23.24 7.04
C ALA A 148 22.72 23.58 6.93
N PRO A 149 23.08 24.85 6.67
CA PRO A 149 24.47 25.28 6.55
C PRO A 149 25.26 25.12 7.84
#